data_AF-I7KWL9-F1
#
_entry.id   AF-I7KWL9-F1
#
_cell.length_a   1.000
_cell.length_b   1.000
_cell.length_c   1.000
_cell.angle_alpha   90.00
_cell.angle_beta   90.00
_cell.angle_gamma   90.00
#
_symmetry.space_group_name_H-M   'P 1'
#
loop_
_entity.id
_entity.type
_entity.pdbx_description
1 polymer ?
#
loop_
_entity_poly.entity_id
_entity_poly.type
_entity_poly.pdbx_seq_one_letter_code
_entity_poly.pdbx_strand_id
1 'polypeptide(L)' 'MWKEYLINLFKNHTGKFIGTLLGLLFSILVLVIGFFKTIFIVICIFFGYYIGKKIDNNENLLNDIQNILNTWR' A
#
# COMPACT_ATOMS: atom_id res chain seq x y z
N MET A 1 21.53 10.82 9.65
CA MET A 1 21.54 10.66 11.12
C MET A 1 20.16 10.40 11.73
N TRP A 2 19.27 11.39 11.95
CA TRP A 2 17.99 11.12 12.64
C TRP A 2 17.04 10.18 11.89
N LYS A 3 17.04 10.25 10.56
CA LYS A 3 16.21 9.37 9.70
C LYS A 3 16.63 7.89 9.80
N GLU A 4 17.93 7.62 9.86
CA GLU A 4 18.48 6.25 9.91
C GLU A 4 18.23 5.59 11.27
N TYR A 5 18.21 6.38 12.34
CA TYR A 5 17.88 5.90 13.68
C TYR A 5 16.41 5.48 13.81
N LEU A 6 15.49 6.26 13.21
CA LEU A 6 14.07 5.91 13.14
C LEU A 6 13.82 4.64 12.32
N ILE A 7 14.55 4.46 11.22
CA ILE A 7 14.45 3.27 10.35
C ILE A 7 14.93 2.01 11.08
N ASN A 8 16.02 2.10 11.86
CA ASN A 8 16.54 0.96 12.63
C ASN A 8 15.65 0.59 13.83
N LEU A 9 15.04 1.56 14.51
CA LEU A 9 14.09 1.29 15.59
C LEU A 9 12.81 0.64 15.05
N PHE A 10 12.34 1.06 13.87
CA PHE A 10 11.19 0.45 13.22
C PHE A 10 11.41 -1.03 12.85
N LYS A 11 12.67 -1.43 12.62
CA LYS A 11 13.04 -2.76 12.10
C LYS A 11 12.93 -3.89 13.13
N ASN A 12 12.97 -3.60 14.42
CA ASN A 12 13.15 -4.66 15.42
C ASN A 12 11.83 -5.24 15.99
N HIS A 13 10.77 -4.45 16.24
CA HIS A 13 9.50 -4.99 16.81
C HIS A 13 8.22 -4.19 16.46
N THR A 14 8.24 -3.39 15.41
CA THR A 14 7.29 -2.27 15.27
C THR A 14 6.08 -2.56 14.38
N GLY A 15 6.09 -3.69 13.65
CA GLY A 15 4.96 -4.06 12.79
C GLY A 15 3.63 -4.12 13.53
N LYS A 16 3.63 -4.59 14.78
CA LYS A 16 2.43 -4.65 15.63
C LYS A 16 1.97 -3.27 16.07
N PHE A 17 2.88 -2.42 16.55
CA PHE A 17 2.54 -1.08 17.03
C PHE A 17 2.03 -0.17 15.90
N ILE A 18 2.68 -0.23 14.74
CA ILE A 18 2.27 0.52 13.54
C ILE A 18 0.92 0.03 13.04
N GLY A 19 0.71 -1.30 13.01
CA GLY A 19 -0.56 -1.89 12.62
C GLY A 19 -1.70 -1.45 13.54
N THR A 20 -1.49 -1.46 14.86
CA THR A 20 -2.49 -0.97 15.83
C THR A 20 -2.75 0.52 15.69
N LEU A 21 -1.71 1.34 15.51
CA LEU A 21 -1.87 2.79 15.37
C LEU A 21 -2.59 3.15 14.05
N LEU A 22 -2.24 2.49 12.95
CA LEU A 22 -2.93 2.64 11.66
C LEU A 22 -4.38 2.16 11.74
N GLY A 23 -4.63 1.02 12.38
CA GLY A 23 -5.97 0.48 12.57
C GLY A 23 -6.85 1.38 13.43
N LEU A 24 -6.29 1.99 14.47
CA LEU A 24 -6.99 2.95 15.33
C LEU A 24 -7.36 4.22 14.55
N LEU A 25 -6.40 4.78 13.79
CA LEU A 25 -6.65 5.95 12.96
C LEU A 25 -7.68 5.67 11.86
N PHE A 26 -7.59 4.49 11.23
CA PHE A 26 -8.54 4.03 10.23
C PHE A 26 -9.95 3.89 10.81
N SER A 27 -10.09 3.27 11.99
CA SER A 27 -11.37 3.11 12.67
C SER A 27 -12.02 4.46 13.03
N ILE A 28 -11.22 5.43 13.51
CA ILE A 28 -11.71 6.81 13.72
C ILE A 28 -12.23 7.42 12.42
N LEU A 29 -11.51 7.25 11.30
CA LEU A 29 -11.97 7.74 10.00
C LEU A 29 -13.30 7.09 9.57
N VAL A 30 -13.46 5.78 9.80
CA VAL A 30 -14.72 5.06 9.53
C VAL A 30 -15.88 5.67 10.30
N LEU A 31 -15.69 5.95 11.59
CA LEU A 31 -16.71 6.52 12.47
C LEU A 31 -17.09 7.95 12.09
N VAL A 32 -16.12 8.80 11.70
CA VAL A 32 -16.36 10.21 11.37
C VAL A 32 -16.94 10.38 9.96
N ILE A 33 -16.40 9.67 8.97
CA ILE A 33 -16.72 9.86 7.55
C ILE A 33 -17.90 8.95 7.14
N GLY A 34 -18.02 7.77 7.74
CA GLY A 34 -19.04 6.75 7.45
C GLY A 34 -18.47 5.53 6.71
N PHE A 35 -19.06 4.36 6.96
CA PHE A 35 -18.57 3.04 6.52
C PHE A 35 -18.22 2.97 5.02
N PHE A 36 -19.14 3.39 4.14
CA PHE A 36 -18.98 3.30 2.68
C PHE A 36 -17.84 4.15 2.13
N LYS A 37 -17.64 5.36 2.69
CA LYS A 37 -16.57 6.25 2.24
C LYS A 37 -15.20 5.69 2.61
N THR A 38 -15.07 5.02 3.74
CA THR A 38 -13.81 4.37 4.12
C THR A 38 -13.48 3.17 3.24
N ILE A 39 -14.47 2.36 2.87
CA ILE A 39 -14.27 1.28 1.89
C ILE A 39 -13.74 1.84 0.57
N PHE A 40 -14.32 2.93 0.08
CA PHE A 40 -13.84 3.60 -1.14
C PHE A 40 -12.37 4.03 -1.00
N ILE A 41 -12.01 4.63 0.13
CA ILE A 41 -10.62 5.04 0.42
C ILE A 41 -9.67 3.84 0.46
N VAL A 42 -10.03 2.73 1.13
CA VAL A 42 -9.20 1.51 1.17
C VAL A 42 -8.97 0.94 -0.22
N ILE A 43 -10.03 0.87 -1.03
CA ILE A 43 -9.94 0.38 -2.41
C ILE A 43 -9.01 1.29 -3.22
N CYS A 44 -9.15 2.62 -3.12
CA CYS A 44 -8.26 3.56 -3.78
C CYS A 44 -6.80 3.42 -3.34
N ILE A 45 -6.54 3.21 -2.04
CA ILE A 45 -5.18 2.97 -1.52
C ILE A 45 -4.63 1.67 -2.08
N PHE A 46 -5.42 0.60 -2.08
CA PHE A 46 -5.01 -0.71 -2.60
C PHE A 46 -4.70 -0.63 -4.09
N PHE A 47 -5.57 0.01 -4.88
CA PHE A 47 -5.34 0.24 -6.31
C PHE A 47 -4.13 1.14 -6.55
N GLY A 48 -3.99 2.24 -5.81
CA GLY A 48 -2.86 3.16 -5.91
C GLY A 48 -1.54 2.49 -5.57
N TYR A 49 -1.51 1.64 -4.54
CA TYR A 49 -0.33 0.84 -4.19
C TYR A 49 -0.05 -0.23 -5.24
N TYR A 50 -1.07 -0.93 -5.75
CA TYR A 50 -0.91 -1.93 -6.79
C TYR A 50 -0.33 -1.32 -8.07
N ILE A 51 -0.91 -0.20 -8.53
CA ILE A 51 -0.46 0.55 -9.71
C ILE A 51 0.93 1.15 -9.47
N GLY A 52 1.14 1.78 -8.32
CA GLY A 52 2.41 2.40 -7.94
C GLY A 52 3.54 1.39 -7.83
N LYS A 53 3.30 0.23 -7.21
CA LYS A 53 4.25 -0.88 -7.15
C LYS A 53 4.60 -1.39 -8.55
N LYS A 54 3.61 -1.48 -9.44
CA LYS A 54 3.81 -1.88 -10.83
C LYS A 54 4.70 -0.87 -11.59
N ILE A 55 4.57 0.42 -11.31
CA ILE A 55 5.38 1.49 -11.91
C ILE A 55 6.80 1.51 -11.34
N ASP A 56 6.94 1.39 -10.01
CA ASP A 56 8.22 1.49 -9.31
C ASP A 56 9.14 0.29 -9.56
N ASN A 57 8.56 -0.91 -9.78
CA ASN A 57 9.37 -2.11 -10.01
C ASN A 57 10.18 -2.05 -11.31
N ASN A 58 9.90 -1.14 -12.26
CA ASN A 58 10.52 -1.09 -13.60
C ASN A 58 10.58 -2.47 -14.30
N GLU A 59 9.82 -3.44 -13.79
CA GLU A 59 9.39 -4.64 -14.47
C GLU A 59 8.40 -4.10 -15.48
N ASN A 60 8.94 -3.83 -16.66
CA ASN A 60 8.24 -3.31 -17.81
C ASN A 60 6.80 -3.82 -17.77
N LEU A 61 5.86 -2.95 -17.38
CA LEU A 61 4.43 -3.22 -17.52
C LEU A 61 4.13 -3.68 -18.95
N LEU A 62 4.92 -3.13 -19.87
CA LEU A 62 5.04 -3.51 -21.25
C LEU A 62 5.46 -4.98 -21.43
N ASN A 63 6.46 -5.52 -20.73
CA ASN A 63 6.84 -6.94 -20.81
C ASN A 63 5.76 -7.87 -20.29
N ASP A 64 5.07 -7.56 -19.20
CA ASP A 64 3.97 -8.41 -18.70
C ASP A 64 2.81 -8.44 -19.70
N ILE A 65 2.43 -7.26 -20.21
CA ILE A 65 1.39 -7.13 -21.23
C ILE A 65 1.83 -7.81 -22.52
N GLN A 66 3.10 -7.70 -22.92
CA GLN A 66 3.65 -8.29 -24.13
C GLN A 66 3.80 -9.81 -24.00
N ASN A 67 4.12 -10.35 -22.82
CA ASN A 67 4.14 -11.79 -22.55
C ASN A 67 2.74 -12.40 -22.57
N ILE A 68 1.74 -11.70 -22.01
CA ILE A 68 0.34 -12.13 -22.09
C ILE A 68 -0.13 -12.07 -23.55
N LEU A 69 0.09 -10.96 -24.24
CA LEU A 69 -0.31 -10.80 -25.64
C LEU A 69 0.37 -11.83 -26.56
N ASN A 70 1.65 -12.15 -26.31
CA ASN A 70 2.40 -13.15 -27.07
C ASN A 70 2.06 -14.59 -26.69
N THR A 71 1.42 -14.82 -25.53
CA THR A 71 0.87 -16.13 -25.17
C THR A 71 -0.44 -16.42 -25.91
N TRP A 72 -1.22 -15.38 -26.23
CA TRP A 72 -2.48 -15.49 -26.96
C TRP A 72 -2.34 -15.38 -28.49
N ARG A 73 -1.10 -15.23 -28.99
CA ARG A 73 -0.76 -15.24 -30.42
C ARG A 73 0.03 -16.49 -30.76
#